data_AF-A0A7R9IIR0-F1
#
_entry.id   AF-A0A7R9IIR0-F1
#
_cell.length_a   1.000
_cell.length_b   1.000
_cell.length_c   1.000
_cell.angle_alpha   90.00
_cell.angle_beta   90.00
_cell.angle_gamma   90.00
#
_symmetry.space_group_name_H-M   'P 1'
#
loop_
_entity.id
_entity.type
_entity.pdbx_description
1 polymer ?
#
loop_
_entity_poly.entity_id
_entity_poly.type
_entity_poly.pdbx_seq_one_letter_code
_entity_poly.pdbx_strand_id
1 'polypeptide(L)'
;MFKALGGTFLLKESKAKQHIMPEFSKVPLNSDEDVENWLRFYDMSPPLIAVGTLVSHDPAIAEYKRKPFLESRNRQQQNLSERAALLNPENDVFEAYSFSGLDLRVQHFHSFSHHGEGGHYHNDTQPDIAEYLGYFALGEFIYRLDKPSETHLIGRD
;
A
#
# COMPACT_ATOMS: atom_id res chain seq x y z
N MET A 1 0.72 10.90 -12.52
CA MET A 1 1.90 10.07 -12.87
C MET A 1 2.39 9.46 -11.57
N PHE A 2 2.52 8.13 -11.50
CA PHE A 2 3.04 7.43 -10.33
C PHE A 2 4.50 7.85 -10.07
N LYS A 3 4.81 8.17 -8.81
CA LYS A 3 6.17 8.48 -8.34
C LYS A 3 6.47 7.64 -7.10
N ALA A 4 7.68 7.10 -7.04
CA ALA A 4 8.21 6.39 -5.89
C ALA A 4 9.51 7.02 -5.45
N LEU A 5 9.72 7.12 -4.14
CA LEU A 5 10.98 7.50 -3.52
C LEU A 5 11.34 6.44 -2.47
N GLY A 6 12.64 6.17 -2.38
CA GLY A 6 13.22 5.35 -1.32
C GLY A 6 14.51 5.98 -0.83
N GLY A 7 14.87 5.72 0.41
CA GLY A 7 16.08 6.27 0.99
C GLY A 7 16.07 6.29 2.51
N THR A 8 16.79 7.25 3.06
CA THR A 8 16.95 7.42 4.50
C THR A 8 16.80 8.88 4.89
N PHE A 9 16.33 9.12 6.10
CA PHE A 9 16.44 10.43 6.74
C PHE A 9 16.94 10.28 8.18
N LEU A 10 17.65 11.31 8.64
CA LEU A 10 18.04 11.49 10.02
C LEU A 10 17.07 12.51 10.66
N LEU A 11 16.34 12.11 11.69
CA LEU A 11 15.71 13.04 12.63
C LEU A 11 16.78 13.46 13.65
N LYS A 12 17.21 14.71 13.57
CA LYS A 12 18.29 15.26 14.40
C LYS A 12 17.79 15.81 15.72
N GLU A 13 16.62 16.43 15.69
CA GLU A 13 15.98 17.13 16.79
C GLU A 13 14.51 16.76 16.83
N SER A 14 13.86 16.91 17.99
CA SER A 14 12.53 16.36 18.31
C SER A 14 12.51 14.85 18.55
N LYS A 15 11.66 14.43 19.47
CA LYS A 15 11.30 13.02 19.63
C LYS A 15 10.32 12.58 18.55
N ALA A 16 10.17 11.26 18.38
CA ALA A 16 9.21 10.66 17.46
C ALA A 16 8.27 9.69 18.17
N LYS A 17 6.97 9.77 17.84
CA LYS A 17 6.01 8.71 18.11
C LYS A 17 6.39 7.52 17.23
N GLN A 18 6.70 6.40 17.86
CA GLN A 18 7.00 5.16 17.17
C GLN A 18 6.26 4.00 17.81
N HIS A 19 6.08 2.92 17.07
CA HIS A 19 5.51 1.70 17.62
C HIS A 19 6.42 0.48 17.41
N ILE A 20 6.29 -0.48 18.33
CA ILE A 20 6.87 -1.82 18.23
C ILE A 20 5.72 -2.82 18.39
N MET A 21 5.69 -3.81 17.50
CA MET A 21 4.74 -4.92 17.61
C MET A 21 5.16 -5.88 18.74
N PRO A 22 4.26 -6.26 19.66
CA PRO A 22 4.52 -7.34 20.62
C PRO A 22 4.35 -8.71 19.93
N GLU A 23 4.31 -9.77 20.74
CA GLU A 23 3.89 -11.11 20.26
C GLU A 23 2.54 -11.05 19.53
N PHE A 24 2.36 -11.94 18.55
CA PHE A 24 1.16 -12.01 17.73
C PHE A 24 -0.11 -12.09 18.60
N SER A 25 -1.15 -11.36 18.18
CA SER A 25 -2.44 -11.41 18.87
C SER A 25 -3.01 -12.83 18.83
N LYS A 26 -3.60 -13.26 19.95
CA LYS A 26 -4.29 -14.56 20.07
C LYS A 26 -5.70 -14.53 19.50
N VAL A 27 -6.20 -13.33 19.16
CA VAL A 27 -7.53 -13.10 18.57
C VAL A 27 -7.40 -12.19 17.35
N PRO A 28 -8.29 -12.31 16.36
CA PRO A 28 -8.28 -11.40 15.20
C PRO A 28 -8.43 -9.94 15.64
N LEU A 29 -7.63 -9.06 15.03
CA LEU A 29 -7.75 -7.60 15.16
C LEU A 29 -8.52 -7.10 13.94
N ASN A 30 -9.77 -6.67 14.12
CA ASN A 30 -10.71 -6.43 13.01
C ASN A 30 -10.93 -4.93 12.73
N SER A 31 -10.19 -4.07 13.40
CA SER A 31 -10.29 -2.61 13.26
C SER A 31 -8.93 -1.95 13.52
N ASP A 32 -8.77 -0.70 13.06
CA ASP A 32 -7.57 0.08 13.38
C ASP A 32 -7.44 0.33 14.88
N GLU A 33 -8.57 0.47 15.60
CA GLU A 33 -8.59 0.58 17.06
C GLU A 33 -8.08 -0.70 17.73
N ASP A 34 -8.43 -1.89 17.23
CA ASP A 34 -7.88 -3.16 17.74
C ASP A 34 -6.36 -3.22 17.54
N VAL A 35 -5.89 -2.79 16.36
CA VAL A 35 -4.45 -2.75 16.04
C VAL A 35 -3.73 -1.74 16.93
N GLU A 36 -4.25 -0.53 17.07
CA GLU A 36 -3.66 0.52 17.90
C GLU A 36 -3.59 0.09 19.37
N ASN A 37 -4.63 -0.55 19.90
CA ASN A 37 -4.63 -1.07 21.27
C ASN A 37 -3.64 -2.25 21.49
N TRP A 38 -3.34 -3.01 20.44
CA TRP A 38 -2.37 -4.11 20.48
C TRP A 38 -0.92 -3.61 20.39
N LEU A 39 -0.67 -2.56 19.60
CA LEU A 39 0.65 -1.97 19.40
C LEU A 39 1.23 -1.35 20.69
N ARG A 40 2.57 -1.34 20.80
CA ARG A 40 3.27 -0.64 21.87
C ARG A 40 3.86 0.65 21.35
N PHE A 41 3.33 1.77 21.80
CA PHE A 41 3.78 3.11 21.39
C PHE A 41 4.81 3.69 22.36
N TYR A 42 5.77 4.41 21.79
CA TYR A 42 6.88 5.05 22.49
C TYR A 42 7.16 6.44 21.92
N ASP A 43 7.68 7.31 22.77
CA ASP A 43 8.16 8.64 22.41
C ASP A 43 9.69 8.61 22.44
N MET A 44 10.30 8.32 21.28
CA MET A 44 11.72 7.99 21.13
C MET A 44 12.55 9.22 20.79
N SER A 45 13.72 9.35 21.41
CA SER A 45 14.62 10.49 21.32
C SER A 45 15.51 10.47 20.09
N PRO A 46 15.83 11.64 19.52
CA PRO A 46 16.81 11.74 18.45
C PRO A 46 18.24 11.49 19.01
N PRO A 47 19.23 11.21 18.15
CA PRO A 47 19.10 11.04 16.70
C PRO A 47 18.46 9.71 16.32
N LEU A 48 17.54 9.73 15.35
CA LEU A 48 16.91 8.54 14.78
C LEU A 48 17.20 8.46 13.27
N ILE A 49 17.75 7.34 12.83
CA ILE A 49 18.02 7.06 11.42
C ILE A 49 16.86 6.23 10.88
N ALA A 50 16.01 6.86 10.06
CA ALA A 50 14.88 6.20 9.43
C ALA A 50 15.23 5.74 8.02
N VAL A 51 14.73 4.56 7.64
CA VAL A 51 14.85 3.98 6.31
C VAL A 51 13.46 3.58 5.86
N GLY A 52 13.11 3.89 4.63
CA GLY A 52 11.77 3.60 4.15
C GLY A 52 11.50 4.05 2.73
N THR A 53 10.22 3.95 2.38
CA THR A 53 9.71 4.20 1.04
C THR A 53 8.44 5.04 1.10
N LEU A 54 8.23 5.82 0.05
CA LEU A 54 6.99 6.55 -0.18
C LEU A 54 6.61 6.50 -1.65
N VAL A 55 5.32 6.33 -1.92
CA VAL A 55 4.76 6.35 -3.27
C VAL A 55 3.60 7.32 -3.31
N SER A 56 3.46 8.05 -4.44
CA SER A 56 2.46 9.11 -4.57
C SER A 56 1.01 8.63 -4.46
N HIS A 57 0.76 7.40 -4.89
CA HIS A 57 -0.52 6.71 -4.84
C HIS A 57 -0.32 5.26 -5.25
N ASP A 58 -1.24 4.37 -4.89
CA ASP A 58 -1.32 3.04 -5.50
C ASP A 58 -1.73 3.19 -6.98
N PRO A 59 -0.94 2.71 -7.95
CA PRO A 59 -1.33 2.79 -9.35
C PRO A 59 -2.46 1.79 -9.65
N ALA A 60 -3.56 2.27 -10.22
CA ALA A 60 -4.56 1.39 -10.80
C ALA A 60 -3.96 0.67 -12.02
N ILE A 61 -3.98 -0.66 -12.01
CA ILE A 61 -3.61 -1.48 -13.16
C ILE A 61 -4.89 -2.01 -13.79
N ALA A 62 -5.05 -1.78 -15.10
CA ALA A 62 -6.11 -2.40 -15.87
C ALA A 62 -5.74 -3.88 -16.09
N GLU A 63 -6.46 -4.78 -15.44
CA GLU A 63 -6.35 -6.22 -15.69
C GLU A 63 -7.41 -6.63 -16.70
N TYR A 64 -6.99 -7.22 -17.82
CA TYR A 64 -7.92 -7.79 -18.79
C TYR A 64 -8.58 -9.04 -18.21
N LYS A 65 -9.86 -8.95 -17.89
CA LYS A 65 -10.68 -10.11 -17.59
C LYS A 65 -11.00 -10.81 -18.92
N ARG A 66 -10.33 -11.92 -19.21
CA ARG A 66 -10.84 -12.85 -20.22
C ARG A 66 -12.27 -13.21 -19.82
N LYS A 67 -13.27 -12.85 -20.63
CA LYS A 67 -14.62 -13.43 -20.47
C LYS A 67 -14.42 -14.95 -20.42
N PRO A 68 -14.94 -15.65 -19.40
CA PRO A 68 -14.87 -17.11 -19.38
C PRO A 68 -15.43 -17.58 -20.72
N PHE A 69 -14.64 -18.38 -21.45
CA PHE A 69 -15.12 -19.03 -22.65
C PHE A 69 -16.29 -19.90 -22.20
N LEU A 70 -17.51 -19.42 -22.45
CA LEU A 70 -18.75 -20.15 -22.21
C LEU A 70 -18.71 -21.39 -23.09
N GLU A 71 -18.10 -22.45 -22.56
CA GLU A 71 -18.30 -23.79 -23.08
C GLU A 71 -19.73 -24.21 -22.77
N SER A 72 -20.48 -24.43 -23.86
CA SER A 72 -21.87 -24.89 -23.94
C SER A 72 -22.92 -23.78 -23.71
N ARG A 73 -23.94 -23.55 -24.56
CA ARG A 73 -24.64 -24.38 -25.56
C ARG A 73 -25.20 -23.48 -26.69
N ASN A 74 -25.48 -24.13 -27.83
CA ASN A 74 -26.15 -23.64 -29.05
C ASN A 74 -25.24 -23.00 -30.10
N ARG A 75 -24.41 -23.85 -30.73
CA ARG A 75 -23.61 -23.53 -31.92
C ARG A 75 -24.41 -23.58 -33.24
N GLN A 76 -25.74 -23.60 -33.19
CA GLN A 76 -26.61 -23.47 -34.37
C GLN A 76 -27.84 -22.62 -34.02
N GLN A 77 -28.18 -21.65 -34.89
CA GLN A 77 -29.42 -20.84 -34.93
C GLN A 77 -29.48 -19.44 -34.29
N GLN A 78 -28.45 -18.59 -34.42
CA GLN A 78 -28.71 -17.13 -34.47
C GLN A 78 -27.88 -16.46 -35.56
N ASN A 79 -28.55 -15.65 -36.39
CA ASN A 79 -28.01 -15.06 -37.61
C ASN A 79 -26.92 -14.03 -37.32
N LEU A 80 -25.87 -14.02 -38.15
CA LEU A 80 -24.71 -13.12 -38.02
C LEU A 80 -25.07 -11.62 -38.03
N SER A 81 -26.24 -11.25 -38.57
CA SER A 81 -26.75 -9.87 -38.61
C SER A 81 -27.26 -9.34 -37.27
N GLU A 82 -27.71 -10.21 -36.36
CA GLU A 82 -28.22 -9.80 -35.03
C GLU A 82 -27.08 -9.57 -34.02
N ARG A 83 -25.91 -10.19 -34.24
CA ARG A 83 -24.72 -10.03 -33.40
C ARG A 83 -24.07 -8.65 -33.48
N ALA A 84 -24.18 -7.97 -34.63
CA ALA A 84 -23.59 -6.64 -34.81
C ALA A 84 -24.38 -5.53 -34.09
N ALA A 85 -25.65 -5.77 -33.74
CA ALA A 85 -26.54 -4.79 -33.13
C ALA A 85 -26.53 -4.79 -31.58
N LEU A 86 -25.88 -5.78 -30.96
CA LEU A 86 -25.84 -5.95 -29.48
C LEU A 86 -24.50 -5.58 -28.84
N LEU A 87 -23.47 -5.30 -29.65
CA LEU A 87 -22.19 -4.84 -29.15
C LEU A 87 -22.26 -3.33 -28.99
N ASN A 88 -22.30 -2.85 -27.75
CA ASN A 88 -22.05 -1.43 -27.47
C ASN A 88 -20.56 -1.31 -27.14
N PRO A 89 -19.72 -0.88 -28.10
CA PRO A 89 -18.27 -0.90 -27.95
C PRO A 89 -17.76 -0.02 -26.80
N GLU A 90 -18.56 0.94 -26.31
CA GLU A 90 -18.19 1.72 -25.13
C GLU A 90 -18.41 0.91 -23.84
N ASN A 91 -19.57 0.28 -23.66
CA ASN A 91 -19.90 -0.43 -22.41
C ASN A 91 -19.24 -1.82 -22.29
N ASP A 92 -19.10 -2.55 -23.41
CA ASP A 92 -18.46 -3.88 -23.42
C ASP A 92 -16.95 -3.81 -23.15
N VAL A 93 -16.31 -2.68 -23.47
CA VAL A 93 -14.88 -2.46 -23.19
C VAL A 93 -14.65 -2.17 -21.70
N PHE A 94 -15.56 -1.48 -21.02
CA PHE A 94 -15.47 -1.24 -19.58
C PHE A 94 -15.66 -2.51 -18.73
N GLU A 95 -16.50 -3.46 -19.15
CA GLU A 95 -16.64 -4.76 -18.46
C GLU A 95 -15.41 -5.68 -18.63
N ALA A 96 -14.65 -5.51 -19.72
CA ALA A 96 -13.51 -6.37 -20.04
C ALA A 96 -12.28 -6.11 -19.15
N TYR A 97 -12.25 -5.00 -18.41
CA TYR A 97 -11.15 -4.64 -17.53
C TYR A 97 -11.62 -4.48 -16.09
N SER A 98 -10.97 -5.17 -15.15
CA SER A 98 -11.01 -4.75 -13.74
C SER A 98 -9.80 -3.89 -13.46
N PHE A 99 -10.03 -2.72 -12.87
CA PHE A 99 -8.95 -1.93 -12.30
C PHE A 99 -8.65 -2.46 -10.92
N SER A 100 -7.49 -3.10 -10.76
CA SER A 100 -6.97 -3.51 -9.45
C SER A 100 -5.67 -2.78 -9.20
N GLY A 101 -5.52 -2.19 -8.01
CA GLY A 101 -4.25 -1.60 -7.58
C GLY A 101 -3.22 -2.68 -7.28
N LEU A 102 -1.98 -2.26 -7.05
CA LEU A 102 -0.93 -3.14 -6.54
C LEU A 102 -1.09 -3.44 -5.04
N ASP A 103 -2.07 -2.83 -4.38
CA ASP A 103 -2.34 -2.91 -2.96
C ASP A 103 -1.10 -2.51 -2.14
N LEU A 104 -0.65 -1.27 -2.40
CA LEU A 104 0.59 -0.74 -1.82
C LEU A 104 0.35 -0.06 -0.49
N ARG A 105 1.34 -0.18 0.40
CA ARG A 105 1.53 0.73 1.54
C ARG A 105 2.19 2.01 1.02
N VAL A 106 1.47 3.13 1.09
CA VAL A 106 1.90 4.38 0.42
C VAL A 106 3.07 5.09 1.10
N GLN A 107 3.24 4.86 2.41
CA GLN A 107 4.37 5.33 3.19
C GLN A 107 4.71 4.28 4.24
N HIS A 108 6.00 4.01 4.43
CA HIS A 108 6.44 3.06 5.44
C HIS A 108 7.90 3.36 5.80
N PHE A 109 8.12 3.78 7.05
CA PHE A 109 9.44 4.09 7.58
C PHE A 109 9.67 3.38 8.90
N HIS A 110 10.81 2.71 9.01
CA HIS A 110 11.31 2.19 10.28
C HIS A 110 12.58 2.95 10.65
N SER A 111 12.84 3.13 11.93
CA SER A 111 14.05 3.80 12.41
C SER A 111 14.86 2.94 13.37
N PHE A 112 16.14 3.29 13.50
CA PHE A 112 17.06 2.76 14.49
C PHE A 112 17.99 3.88 15.00
N SER A 113 18.70 3.60 16.09
CA SER A 113 19.67 4.53 16.68
C SER A 113 20.89 3.79 17.24
N HIS A 114 21.89 4.57 17.66
CA HIS A 114 23.04 4.06 18.41
C HIS A 114 22.82 4.02 19.93
N HIS A 115 21.62 4.41 20.38
CA HIS A 115 21.24 4.48 21.81
C HIS A 115 20.12 3.50 22.19
N GLY A 116 19.79 2.57 21.30
CA GLY A 116 18.89 1.45 21.58
C GLY A 116 17.41 1.74 21.33
N GLU A 117 17.09 2.81 20.61
CA GLU A 117 15.73 3.16 20.22
C GLU A 117 15.52 2.96 18.72
N GLY A 118 14.31 2.53 18.36
CA GLY A 118 13.94 2.23 16.99
C GLY A 118 12.60 1.52 16.94
N GLY A 119 11.93 1.61 15.80
CA GLY A 119 10.58 1.10 15.62
C GLY A 119 9.98 1.55 14.31
N HIS A 120 8.67 1.39 14.17
CA HIS A 120 7.91 1.94 13.06
C HIS A 120 7.60 3.41 13.35
N TYR A 121 8.05 4.29 12.45
CA TYR A 121 7.95 5.74 12.59
C TYR A 121 6.55 6.24 12.23
N HIS A 122 5.95 7.06 13.11
CA HIS A 122 4.69 7.77 12.82
C HIS A 122 4.96 9.24 12.46
N ASN A 123 5.39 10.02 13.44
CA ASN A 123 5.59 11.46 13.31
C ASN A 123 6.47 11.99 14.45
N ASP A 124 7.05 13.16 14.29
CA ASP A 124 7.66 13.88 15.41
C ASP A 124 6.61 14.37 16.41
N THR A 125 7.01 14.52 17.68
CA THR A 125 6.11 14.95 18.77
C THR A 125 6.40 16.37 19.25
N GLN A 126 7.42 17.02 18.67
CA GLN A 126 7.86 18.39 19.01
C GLN A 126 8.16 19.20 17.73
N PRO A 127 7.11 19.58 16.97
CA PRO A 127 7.27 20.14 15.62
C PRO A 127 8.06 21.46 15.57
N ASP A 128 8.02 22.25 16.65
CA ASP A 128 8.73 23.54 16.72
C ASP A 128 10.26 23.40 16.67
N ILE A 129 10.78 22.22 17.03
CA ILE A 129 12.22 21.93 17.07
C ILE A 129 12.64 20.84 16.10
N ALA A 130 11.71 20.23 15.36
CA ALA A 130 12.02 19.09 14.51
C ALA A 130 12.97 19.47 13.37
N GLU A 131 14.08 18.74 13.24
CA GLU A 131 15.05 18.92 12.16
C GLU A 131 15.32 17.59 11.44
N TYR A 132 15.10 17.58 10.13
CA TYR A 132 15.26 16.41 9.27
C TYR A 132 16.35 16.62 8.22
N LEU A 133 17.17 15.60 7.99
CA LEU A 133 18.09 15.52 6.86
C LEU A 133 17.81 14.25 6.06
N GLY A 134 17.26 14.39 4.85
CA GLY A 134 16.88 13.27 3.99
C GLY A 134 17.75 13.10 2.75
N TYR A 135 18.04 11.86 2.39
CA TYR A 135 18.65 11.45 1.13
C TYR A 135 17.76 10.42 0.45
N PHE A 136 17.16 10.79 -0.69
CA PHE A 136 16.19 9.96 -1.41
C PHE A 136 16.57 9.81 -2.88
N ALA A 137 16.24 8.67 -3.45
CA ALA A 137 16.34 8.38 -4.88
C ALA A 137 14.96 8.06 -5.46
N LEU A 138 14.77 8.34 -6.75
CA LEU A 138 13.56 7.98 -7.49
C LEU A 138 13.54 6.47 -7.78
N GLY A 139 12.41 5.82 -7.52
CA GLY A 139 12.15 4.46 -7.94
C GLY A 139 11.79 4.41 -9.43
N GLU A 140 12.51 3.62 -10.20
CA GLU A 140 12.24 3.40 -11.64
C GLU A 140 11.25 2.25 -11.86
N PHE A 141 11.35 1.20 -11.05
CA PHE A 141 10.50 0.00 -11.13
C PHE A 141 9.90 -0.33 -9.77
N ILE A 142 8.70 -0.92 -9.79
CA ILE A 142 8.07 -1.53 -8.63
C ILE A 142 7.80 -2.99 -8.92
N TYR A 143 8.19 -3.85 -7.98
CA TYR A 143 7.92 -5.29 -8.04
C TYR A 143 6.96 -5.63 -6.91
N ARG A 144 5.76 -6.09 -7.27
CA ARG A 144 4.80 -6.61 -6.29
C ARG A 144 4.96 -8.12 -6.20
N LEU A 145 5.61 -8.57 -5.13
CA LEU A 145 5.77 -9.99 -4.81
C LEU A 145 4.69 -10.39 -3.82
N ASP A 146 4.10 -11.58 -4.00
CA ASP A 146 3.13 -12.18 -3.07
C ASP A 146 2.03 -11.21 -2.59
N LYS A 147 1.24 -10.69 -3.54
CA LYS A 147 0.08 -9.84 -3.24
C LYS A 147 -0.99 -10.68 -2.53
N PRO A 148 -1.48 -10.28 -1.34
CA PRO A 148 -2.59 -10.97 -0.67
C PRO A 148 -3.79 -11.12 -1.61
N SER A 149 -4.36 -12.33 -1.65
CA SER A 149 -5.59 -12.60 -2.40
C SER A 149 -6.83 -11.98 -1.75
N GLU A 150 -6.77 -11.83 -0.42
CA GLU A 150 -7.76 -11.14 0.41
C GLU A 150 -7.06 -9.94 1.05
N THR A 151 -7.65 -8.75 0.92
CA THR A 151 -7.06 -7.51 1.42
C THR A 151 -8.07 -6.68 2.20
N HIS A 152 -7.56 -5.79 3.05
CA HIS A 152 -8.30 -4.85 3.87
C HIS A 152 -7.49 -3.57 4.07
N LEU A 153 -8.13 -2.51 4.54
CA LEU A 153 -7.46 -1.23 4.82
C LEU A 153 -6.95 -1.09 6.26
N ILE A 154 -7.25 -2.07 7.13
CA ILE A 154 -6.88 -2.07 8.56
C ILE A 154 -5.36 -2.19 8.74
N GLY A 155 -4.80 -1.47 9.72
CA GLY A 155 -3.41 -1.58 10.17
C GLY A 155 -2.38 -0.97 9.19
N ARG A 156 -2.80 0.04 8.44
CA ARG A 156 -1.98 0.71 7.42
C ARG A 156 -1.32 2.01 7.88
N ASP A 157 -1.38 2.30 9.18
CA ASP A 157 -0.68 3.44 9.80
C ASP A 157 0.67 3.06 10.37
#